data_AF-J7FXA6-F1
#
_entry.id   AF-J7FXA6-F1
#
_cell.length_a   1.000
_cell.length_b   1.000
_cell.length_c   1.000
_cell.angle_alpha   90.00
_cell.angle_beta   90.00
_cell.angle_gamma   90.00
#
_symmetry.space_group_name_H-M   'P 1'
#
loop_
_entity.id
_entity.type
_entity.pdbx_description
1 polymer ?
#
loop_
_entity_poly.entity_id
_entity_poly.type
_entity_poly.pdbx_seq_one_letter_code
_entity_poly.pdbx_strand_id
1 'polypeptide(L)' 'QPIPSSAFNNDGSIFAYSVCYDWSKGAENHNPATAKTYIYLHLPQESEVKGKPRIGAGGRK' A
#
# COMPACT_ATOMS: atom_id res chain seq x y z
N GLN A 1 4.94 12.37 -1.68
CA GLN A 1 3.54 12.47 -2.13
C GLN A 1 2.76 11.35 -1.41
N PRO A 2 1.60 11.63 -0.81
CA PRO A 2 0.86 10.66 0.03
C PRO A 2 0.31 9.44 -0.73
N ILE A 3 -0.07 8.38 0.01
CA ILE A 3 -0.79 7.20 -0.48
C ILE A 3 -2.17 7.16 0.20
N PRO A 4 -3.21 7.75 -0.40
CA PRO A 4 -4.51 7.87 0.27
C PRO A 4 -5.35 6.60 0.23
N SER A 5 -5.09 5.70 -0.73
CA SER A 5 -5.83 4.45 -0.88
C SER A 5 -4.94 3.35 -1.43
N SER A 6 -5.15 2.14 -0.92
CA SER A 6 -4.53 0.90 -1.38
C SER A 6 -5.46 -0.29 -1.16
N ALA A 7 -5.30 -1.33 -1.99
CA ALA A 7 -6.09 -2.55 -1.91
C ALA A 7 -5.40 -3.72 -2.65
N PHE A 8 -5.75 -4.94 -2.24
CA PHE A 8 -5.47 -6.14 -3.02
C PHE A 8 -6.59 -6.43 -4.00
N ASN A 9 -6.26 -7.09 -5.11
CA ASN A 9 -7.25 -7.74 -5.97
C ASN A 9 -7.80 -9.03 -5.31
N ASN A 10 -8.78 -9.67 -5.95
CA ASN A 10 -9.54 -10.78 -5.37
C ASN A 10 -8.68 -11.97 -4.89
N ASP A 11 -7.59 -12.29 -5.58
CA ASP A 11 -6.71 -13.41 -5.24
C ASP A 11 -5.43 -12.98 -4.49
N GLY A 12 -5.24 -11.68 -4.25
CA GLY A 12 -4.07 -11.12 -3.57
C GLY A 12 -2.77 -11.10 -4.40
N SER A 13 -2.81 -11.44 -5.69
CA SER A 13 -1.64 -11.44 -6.58
C SER A 13 -1.16 -10.04 -6.96
N ILE A 14 -1.98 -9.01 -6.78
CA ILE A 14 -1.66 -7.62 -7.07
C ILE A 14 -2.03 -6.75 -5.88
N PHE A 15 -1.07 -5.96 -5.42
CA PHE A 15 -1.29 -4.85 -4.49
C PHE A 15 -1.29 -3.53 -5.25
N ALA A 16 -2.44 -2.88 -5.31
CA ALA A 16 -2.59 -1.57 -5.93
C ALA A 16 -2.50 -0.46 -4.88
N TYR A 17 -1.79 0.62 -5.20
CA TYR A 17 -1.75 1.81 -4.35
C TYR A 17 -1.78 3.10 -5.19
N SER A 18 -2.52 4.08 -4.69
CA SER A 18 -2.65 5.40 -5.32
C SER A 18 -1.60 6.35 -4.75
N VAL A 19 -1.02 7.21 -5.58
CA VAL A 19 -0.14 8.30 -5.16
C VAL A 19 -0.72 9.60 -5.67
N CYS A 20 -1.30 10.37 -4.75
CA CYS A 20 -1.85 11.69 -5.04
C CYS A 20 -1.93 12.54 -3.77
N TYR A 21 -2.22 13.82 -3.96
CA TYR A 21 -2.39 14.74 -2.84
C TYR A 21 -3.67 14.40 -2.07
N ASP A 22 -3.55 14.24 -0.75
CA ASP A 22 -4.61 13.77 0.15
C ASP A 22 -5.25 14.88 1.00
N TRP A 23 -5.00 16.15 0.64
CA TRP A 23 -5.47 17.32 1.39
C TRP A 23 -4.92 17.49 2.82
N SER A 24 -3.94 16.69 3.24
CA SER A 24 -3.34 16.76 4.59
C SER A 24 -2.73 18.12 4.96
N LYS A 25 -2.48 19.00 3.97
CA LYS A 25 -1.96 20.36 4.17
C LYS A 25 -2.89 21.46 3.62
N GLY A 26 -4.17 21.18 3.43
CA GLY A 26 -5.13 22.18 2.93
C GLY A 26 -5.05 22.48 1.43
N ALA A 27 -6.05 23.19 0.92
CA ALA A 27 -6.19 23.44 -0.51
C ALA A 27 -5.07 24.32 -1.07
N GLU A 28 -4.48 25.22 -0.27
CA GLU A 28 -3.40 26.11 -0.69
C GLU A 28 -2.13 25.35 -1.13
N ASN A 29 -1.95 24.11 -0.64
CA ASN A 29 -0.82 23.26 -0.97
C ASN A 29 -1.11 22.29 -2.12
N HIS A 30 -2.27 22.39 -2.75
CA HIS A 30 -2.61 21.64 -3.96
C HIS A 30 -2.33 22.49 -5.21
N ASN A 31 -1.45 22.02 -6.09
CA ASN A 31 -1.24 22.63 -7.40
C ASN A 31 -1.77 21.69 -8.49
N PRO A 32 -3.00 21.90 -9.01
CA PRO A 32 -3.60 21.06 -10.05
C PRO A 32 -2.78 20.99 -11.35
N ALA A 33 -2.05 22.06 -11.70
CA ALA A 33 -1.27 22.11 -12.95
C ALA A 33 -0.05 21.18 -12.93
N THR A 34 0.46 20.86 -11.74
CA THR A 34 1.60 19.95 -11.56
C THR A 34 1.24 18.69 -10.78
N ALA A 35 -0.02 18.55 -10.36
CA ALA A 35 -0.49 17.42 -9.58
C ALA A 35 -0.47 16.16 -10.45
N LYS A 36 0.51 15.30 -10.19
CA LYS A 36 0.59 13.98 -10.81
C LYS A 36 -0.14 12.98 -9.94
N THR A 37 -1.15 12.33 -10.49
CA THR A 37 -1.88 11.24 -9.82
C THR A 37 -1.51 9.94 -10.50
N TYR A 38 -0.99 9.00 -9.72
CA TYR A 38 -0.58 7.69 -10.22
C TYR A 38 -1.30 6.58 -9.48
N ILE A 39 -1.55 5.48 -10.18
CA ILE A 39 -1.92 4.20 -9.59
C ILE A 39 -0.78 3.25 -9.93
N TYR A 40 -0.14 2.71 -8.91
CA TYR A 40 0.92 1.72 -9.06
C TYR A 40 0.40 0.34 -8.74
N LEU A 41 0.89 -0.65 -9.48
CA LEU A 41 0.59 -2.06 -9.29
C LEU A 41 1.87 -2.75 -8.85
N HIS A 42 1.84 -3.36 -7.67
CA HIS A 42 2.93 -4.17 -7.14
C HIS A 42 2.54 -5.65 -7.21
N LEU A 43 3.45 -6.49 -7.70
CA LEU A 43 3.33 -7.93 -7.62
C LEU A 43 4.10 -8.39 -6.37
N PRO A 44 3.43 -8.59 -5.23
CA PRO A 44 4.11 -8.93 -3.99
C PRO A 44 4.79 -10.28 -4.05
N GLN A 45 6.01 -10.34 -3.52
CA GLN A 45 6.69 -11.61 -3.27
C GLN A 45 6.09 -12.28 -2.04
N GLU A 46 6.12 -13.61 -1.99
CA GLU A 46 5.58 -14.34 -0.83
C GLU A 46 6.22 -13.91 0.50
N SER A 47 7.51 -13.57 0.47
CA SER A 47 8.27 -13.08 1.63
C SER A 47 7.80 -11.73 2.18
N GLU A 48 7.11 -10.93 1.37
CA GLU A 48 6.61 -9.60 1.72
C GLU A 48 5.25 -9.66 2.42
N VAL A 49 4.44 -10.68 2.11
CA VAL A 49 3.03 -10.77 2.54
C VAL A 49 2.75 -11.94 3.50
N LYS A 50 3.54 -13.01 3.46
CA LYS A 50 3.36 -14.12 4.40
C LYS A 50 4.01 -13.80 5.74
N GLY A 51 3.28 -14.07 6.82
CA GLY A 51 3.80 -13.94 8.17
C GLY A 51 5.07 -14.77 8.37
N LYS A 52 6.06 -14.22 9.05
CA LYS A 52 7.30 -14.96 9.38
C LYS A 52 6.95 -16.20 10.22
N PRO A 53 7.59 -17.35 9.97
CA PRO A 53 7.41 -18.52 10.81
C PRO A 53 7.66 -18.16 12.28
N ARG A 54 6.71 -18.47 13.16
CA ARG A 54 6.85 -18.23 14.60
C ARG A 54 7.90 -19.22 15.13
N ILE A 55 9.14 -18.76 15.27
CA ILE A 55 10.22 -19.50 15.94
C ILE A 55 9.77 -19.67 17.41
N GLY A 56 9.29 -20.87 17.77
CA GLY A 56 8.99 -21.21 19.17
C GLY A 56 7.56 -21.63 19.54
N ALA A 57 6.70 -22.04 18.60
CA ALA A 57 5.46 -22.74 18.96
C ALA A 57 5.71 -24.24 19.24
N GLY A 58 6.69 -24.54 20.09
CA GLY A 58 6.87 -25.86 20.69
C GLY A 58 6.22 -25.87 22.06
N GLY A 59 5.14 -26.63 22.21
CA GLY A 59 4.62 -27.08 23.51
C GLY A 59 3.66 -26.14 24.23
N ARG A 60 2.36 -26.31 23.96
CA ARG A 60 1.39 -26.46 25.05
C ARG A 60 0.69 -27.79 24.85
N LYS A 61 1.07 -28.76 25.67
CA LYS A 61 0.31 -29.98 25.92
C LYS A 61 -1.00 -29.61 26.60
#